data_AF-A0AA37WLJ9-F1
#
_entry.id   AF-A0AA37WLJ9-F1
#
_cell.length_a   1.000
_cell.length_b   1.000
_cell.length_c   1.000
_cell.angle_alpha   90.00
_cell.angle_beta   90.00
_cell.angle_gamma   90.00
#
_symmetry.space_group_name_H-M   'P 1'
#
loop_
_entity.id
_entity.type
_entity.pdbx_description
1 polymer ?
#
loop_
_entity_poly.entity_id
_entity_poly.type
_entity_poly.pdbx_seq_one_letter_code
_entity_poly.pdbx_strand_id
1 'polypeptide(L)'
;MKKSTQIIAGLSLVIAFSTQSFASSKFVAADSEAGTKICMAAVSGSKLKIAKAMKNANVDKQYVLNKMTCNGEKLTDFVAKNGKKPQKINDYLSNKSYRKDVQVAQL
;
A
#
# COMPACT_ATOMS: atom_id res chain seq x y z
N MET A 1 54.97 -33.22 -25.58
CA MET A 1 54.40 -32.29 -24.58
C MET A 1 53.20 -31.58 -25.23
N LYS A 2 51.96 -31.90 -24.84
CA LYS A 2 50.75 -31.21 -25.36
C LYS A 2 50.22 -30.31 -24.24
N LYS A 3 50.26 -28.99 -24.46
CA LYS A 3 49.75 -28.00 -23.50
C LYS A 3 48.25 -27.82 -23.73
N SER A 4 47.45 -28.34 -22.81
CA SER A 4 46.00 -28.16 -22.81
C SER A 4 45.65 -26.90 -22.04
N THR A 5 45.50 -25.78 -22.75
CA THR A 5 45.05 -24.51 -22.18
C THR A 5 43.56 -24.62 -21.85
N GLN A 6 43.23 -24.67 -20.57
CA GLN A 6 41.84 -24.64 -20.10
C GLN A 6 41.40 -23.20 -19.91
N ILE A 7 40.42 -22.76 -20.69
CA ILE A 7 39.80 -21.44 -20.57
C ILE A 7 38.68 -21.56 -19.55
N ILE A 8 38.88 -20.99 -18.36
CA ILE A 8 37.82 -20.89 -17.34
C ILE A 8 36.96 -19.69 -17.71
N ALA A 9 35.77 -19.96 -18.28
CA ALA A 9 34.75 -18.94 -18.50
C ALA A 9 34.12 -18.56 -17.15
N GLY A 10 34.47 -17.37 -16.64
CA GLY A 10 33.87 -16.80 -15.44
C GLY A 10 32.43 -16.34 -15.68
N LEU A 11 31.48 -16.91 -14.93
CA LEU A 11 30.07 -16.53 -14.97
C LEU A 11 29.84 -15.32 -14.05
N SER A 12 29.74 -14.13 -14.62
CA SER A 12 29.46 -12.89 -13.88
C SER A 12 27.96 -12.78 -13.56
N LEU A 13 27.58 -12.91 -12.29
CA LEU A 13 26.20 -12.71 -11.82
C LEU A 13 25.92 -11.21 -11.67
N VAL A 14 25.16 -10.64 -12.60
CA VAL A 14 24.71 -9.24 -12.54
C VAL A 14 23.43 -9.16 -11.73
N ILE A 15 23.50 -8.61 -10.52
CA ILE A 15 22.33 -8.32 -9.69
C ILE A 15 21.80 -6.95 -10.10
N ALA A 16 20.72 -6.92 -10.88
CA ALA A 16 20.00 -5.70 -11.21
C ALA A 16 19.14 -5.28 -10.01
N PHE A 17 19.57 -4.26 -9.26
CA PHE A 17 18.74 -3.62 -8.26
C PHE A 17 17.78 -2.64 -8.95
N SER A 18 16.53 -3.06 -9.19
CA SER A 18 15.48 -2.13 -9.62
C SER A 18 15.06 -1.27 -8.43
N THR A 19 15.46 0.00 -8.42
CA THR A 19 14.91 0.98 -7.48
C THR A 19 13.48 1.32 -7.91
N GLN A 20 12.50 0.66 -7.30
CA GLN A 20 11.08 0.99 -7.51
C GLN A 20 10.81 2.35 -6.84
N SER A 21 10.90 3.44 -7.59
CA SER A 21 10.47 4.76 -7.14
C SER A 21 8.95 4.76 -7.03
N PHE A 22 8.43 4.66 -5.79
CA PHE A 22 6.99 4.82 -5.53
C PHE A 22 6.64 6.30 -5.72
N ALA A 23 6.23 6.68 -6.93
CA ALA A 23 5.65 8.00 -7.17
C ALA A 23 4.45 8.18 -6.23
N SER A 24 4.52 9.17 -5.34
CA SER A 24 3.41 9.52 -4.44
C SER A 24 2.30 10.14 -5.28
N SER A 25 1.39 9.32 -5.79
CA SER A 25 0.16 9.75 -6.46
C SER A 25 -0.55 10.80 -5.59
N LYS A 26 -0.74 12.01 -6.12
CA LYS A 26 -1.46 13.09 -5.43
C LYS A 26 -2.96 12.87 -5.66
N PHE A 27 -3.66 12.40 -4.63
CA PHE A 27 -5.11 12.31 -4.67
C PHE A 27 -5.74 13.66 -4.40
N VAL A 28 -6.75 14.00 -5.20
CA VAL A 28 -7.60 15.18 -5.02
C VAL A 28 -9.02 14.66 -4.75
N ALA A 29 -9.73 15.33 -3.84
CA ALA A 29 -11.11 15.00 -3.54
C ALA A 29 -12.00 15.27 -4.77
N ALA A 30 -12.81 14.29 -5.17
CA ALA A 30 -13.79 14.46 -6.24
C ALA A 30 -14.99 15.31 -5.79
N ASP A 31 -15.34 15.22 -4.51
CA ASP A 31 -16.47 15.91 -3.89
C ASP A 31 -16.16 16.23 -2.40
N SER A 32 -17.14 16.81 -1.71
CA SER A 32 -17.04 17.17 -0.29
C SER A 32 -17.73 16.18 0.66
N GLU A 33 -18.11 15.00 0.18
CA GLU A 33 -18.82 13.99 0.96
C GLU A 33 -17.93 13.37 2.04
N ALA A 34 -18.59 12.77 3.04
CA ALA A 34 -17.94 12.11 4.15
C ALA A 34 -17.01 10.97 3.69
N GLY A 35 -17.46 10.15 2.73
CA GLY A 35 -16.68 9.05 2.16
C GLY A 35 -15.38 9.54 1.51
N THR A 36 -15.46 10.56 0.66
CA THR A 36 -14.30 11.17 0.01
C THR A 36 -13.29 11.72 1.03
N LYS A 37 -13.76 12.43 2.06
CA LYS A 37 -12.90 12.92 3.15
C LYS A 37 -12.20 11.80 3.91
N ILE A 38 -12.87 10.67 4.14
CA ILE A 38 -12.26 9.49 4.78
C ILE A 38 -11.22 8.85 3.85
N CYS A 39 -11.51 8.68 2.55
CA CYS A 39 -10.56 8.14 1.57
C CYS A 39 -9.28 8.99 1.49
N MET A 40 -9.43 10.31 1.41
CA MET A 40 -8.31 11.26 1.39
C MET A 40 -7.52 11.25 2.69
N ALA A 41 -8.21 11.19 3.84
CA ALA A 41 -7.56 11.10 5.13
C ALA A 41 -6.77 9.79 5.28
N ALA A 42 -7.29 8.68 4.77
CA ALA A 42 -6.66 7.37 4.86
C ALA A 42 -5.34 7.30 4.07
N VAL A 43 -5.30 7.83 2.85
CA VAL A 43 -4.05 7.86 2.06
C VAL A 43 -3.03 8.88 2.56
N SER A 44 -3.43 9.81 3.43
CA SER A 44 -2.53 10.83 3.98
C SER A 44 -1.45 10.28 4.92
N GLY A 45 -1.64 9.09 5.48
CA GLY A 45 -0.72 8.48 6.45
C GLY A 45 -0.82 9.04 7.88
N SER A 46 -1.83 9.86 8.19
CA SER A 46 -2.07 10.40 9.53
C SER A 46 -3.25 9.72 10.23
N LYS A 47 -2.97 8.98 11.31
CA LYS A 47 -3.98 8.37 12.20
C LYS A 47 -4.97 9.42 12.75
N LEU A 48 -4.49 10.62 13.06
CA LEU A 48 -5.33 11.70 13.57
C LEU A 48 -6.30 12.22 12.51
N LYS A 49 -5.85 12.36 11.25
CA LYS A 49 -6.72 12.82 10.16
C LYS A 49 -7.84 11.83 9.88
N ILE A 50 -7.53 10.53 9.82
CA ILE A 50 -8.56 9.51 9.60
C ILE A 50 -9.50 9.38 10.81
N ALA A 51 -8.99 9.45 12.05
CA ALA A 51 -9.84 9.46 13.24
C ALA A 51 -10.83 10.64 13.23
N LYS A 52 -10.34 11.84 12.88
CA LYS A 52 -11.18 13.04 12.76
C LYS A 52 -12.22 12.90 11.64
N ALA A 53 -11.82 12.37 10.48
CA ALA A 53 -12.74 12.16 9.36
C ALA A 53 -13.86 11.18 9.72
N MET A 54 -13.53 10.04 10.36
CA MET A 54 -14.52 9.07 10.84
C MET A 54 -15.45 9.67 11.89
N LYS A 55 -14.91 10.41 12.86
CA LYS A 55 -15.71 11.10 13.89
C LYS A 55 -16.68 12.10 13.27
N ASN A 56 -16.21 12.92 12.33
CA ASN A 56 -17.03 13.92 11.65
C ASN A 56 -18.15 13.29 10.80
N ALA A 57 -17.90 12.09 10.28
CA ALA A 57 -18.87 11.30 9.53
C ALA A 57 -19.78 10.43 10.42
N ASN A 58 -19.54 10.41 11.73
CA ASN A 58 -20.24 9.56 12.69
C ASN A 58 -20.21 8.06 12.32
N VAL A 59 -19.05 7.59 11.85
CA VAL A 59 -18.81 6.17 11.51
C VAL A 59 -17.67 5.61 12.35
N ASP A 60 -17.71 4.31 12.60
CA ASP A 60 -16.67 3.60 13.32
C ASP A 60 -15.71 2.83 12.38
N LYS A 61 -14.71 2.19 12.99
CA LYS A 61 -13.72 1.38 12.26
C LYS A 61 -14.35 0.16 11.55
N GLN A 62 -15.37 -0.46 12.15
CA GLN A 62 -16.04 -1.63 11.55
C GLN A 62 -16.78 -1.22 10.27
N TYR A 63 -17.48 -0.09 10.30
CA TYR A 63 -18.16 0.45 9.12
C TYR A 63 -17.17 0.70 7.98
N VAL A 64 -16.09 1.45 8.25
CA VAL A 64 -15.13 1.80 7.18
C VAL A 64 -14.36 0.59 6.64
N LEU A 65 -14.16 -0.46 7.42
CA LEU A 65 -13.51 -1.70 6.95
C LEU A 65 -14.44 -2.58 6.12
N ASN A 66 -15.71 -2.67 6.52
CA ASN A 66 -16.63 -3.67 5.97
C ASN A 66 -17.55 -3.12 4.88
N LYS A 67 -17.78 -1.80 4.86
CA LYS A 67 -18.80 -1.18 3.99
C LYS A 67 -18.24 -0.12 3.06
N MET A 68 -17.10 0.49 3.41
CA MET A 68 -16.58 1.62 2.65
C MET A 68 -15.59 1.19 1.57
N THR A 69 -15.78 1.74 0.38
CA THR A 69 -14.86 1.62 -0.76
C THR A 69 -14.32 2.99 -1.17
N CYS A 70 -13.08 3.01 -1.65
CA CYS A 70 -12.46 4.17 -2.28
C CYS A 70 -12.14 3.80 -3.72
N ASN A 71 -12.74 4.49 -4.69
CA ASN A 71 -12.57 4.21 -6.12
C ASN A 71 -12.83 2.73 -6.47
N GLY A 72 -13.88 2.13 -5.89
CA GLY A 72 -14.25 0.74 -6.12
C GLY A 72 -13.42 -0.32 -5.37
N GLU A 73 -12.35 0.08 -4.68
CA GLU A 73 -11.50 -0.81 -3.89
C GLU A 73 -11.87 -0.72 -2.39
N LYS A 74 -11.72 -1.80 -1.62
CA LYS A 74 -11.83 -1.75 -0.16
C LYS A 74 -10.83 -0.74 0.40
N LEU A 75 -11.23 0.00 1.45
CA LEU A 75 -10.41 1.07 2.01
C LEU A 75 -8.97 0.62 2.35
N THR A 76 -8.79 -0.56 2.93
CA THR A 76 -7.45 -1.08 3.28
C THR A 76 -6.59 -1.39 2.07
N ASP A 77 -7.18 -1.87 0.97
CA ASP A 77 -6.46 -2.21 -0.26
C ASP A 77 -6.07 -0.94 -1.00
N PHE A 78 -7.00 0.03 -1.03
CA PHE A 78 -6.76 1.37 -1.54
C PHE A 78 -5.61 2.05 -0.77
N VAL A 79 -5.61 2.00 0.56
CA VAL A 79 -4.52 2.52 1.40
C VAL A 79 -3.22 1.77 1.14
N ALA A 80 -3.25 0.44 1.01
CA ALA A 80 -2.05 -0.35 0.76
C ALA A 80 -1.38 0.00 -0.58
N LYS A 81 -2.18 0.33 -1.60
CA LYS A 81 -1.71 0.68 -2.94
C LYS A 81 -1.27 2.14 -3.05
N ASN A 82 -1.94 3.04 -2.34
CA ASN A 82 -1.88 4.48 -2.62
C ASN A 82 -1.47 5.35 -1.43
N GLY A 83 -1.52 4.80 -0.21
CA GLY A 83 -1.37 5.55 1.02
C GLY A 83 0.06 5.76 1.46
N LYS A 84 0.31 6.87 2.15
CA LYS A 84 1.54 7.09 2.90
C LYS A 84 1.51 6.24 4.18
N LYS A 85 2.59 5.53 4.49
CA LYS A 85 2.69 4.64 5.68
C LYS A 85 1.50 3.65 5.75
N PRO A 86 1.28 2.84 4.69
CA PRO A 86 0.08 2.03 4.53
C PRO A 86 -0.14 1.05 5.68
N GLN A 87 0.92 0.35 6.13
CA GLN A 87 0.86 -0.54 7.30
C GLN A 87 0.35 0.21 8.55
N LYS A 88 0.93 1.37 8.86
CA LYS A 88 0.53 2.17 10.03
C LYS A 88 -0.95 2.55 10.02
N ILE A 89 -1.51 2.85 8.85
CA ILE A 89 -2.93 3.22 8.71
C ILE A 89 -3.81 1.99 8.75
N ASN A 90 -3.47 0.93 8.01
CA ASN A 90 -4.27 -0.29 8.01
C ASN A 90 -4.25 -0.99 9.37
N ASP A 91 -3.13 -0.93 10.11
CA ASP A 91 -3.07 -1.43 11.50
C ASP A 91 -3.99 -0.65 12.42
N TYR A 92 -4.01 0.68 12.26
CA TYR A 92 -4.90 1.54 13.01
C TYR A 92 -6.36 1.26 12.69
N LEU A 93 -6.71 1.07 11.42
CA LEU A 93 -8.08 0.78 11.00
C LEU A 93 -8.52 -0.61 11.49
N SER A 94 -7.68 -1.62 11.32
CA SER A 94 -8.01 -3.02 11.63
C SER A 94 -7.83 -3.42 13.09
N ASN A 95 -7.27 -2.53 13.94
CA ASN A 95 -6.90 -2.84 15.34
C ASN A 95 -5.98 -4.06 15.49
N LYS A 96 -5.27 -4.47 14.42
CA LYS A 96 -4.32 -5.60 14.40
C LYS A 96 -3.24 -5.31 13.36
N SER A 97 -2.15 -6.09 13.35
CA SER A 97 -1.19 -5.98 12.25
C SER A 97 -1.83 -6.38 10.93
N TYR A 98 -1.89 -5.43 10.00
CA TYR A 98 -2.38 -5.63 8.65
C TYR A 98 -1.37 -6.48 7.87
N ARG A 99 -1.81 -7.67 7.49
CA ARG A 99 -1.15 -8.50 6.50
C ARG A 99 -2.06 -8.47 5.29
N LYS A 100 -1.58 -7.89 4.20
CA LYS A 100 -2.18 -8.15 2.89
C LYS A 100 -1.96 -9.63 2.66
N ASP A 101 -3.02 -10.39 2.50
CA ASP A 101 -2.94 -11.75 1.97
C ASP A 101 -2.22 -11.63 0.63
N VAL A 102 -0.92 -11.92 0.67
CA VAL A 102 -0.12 -12.03 -0.53
C VAL A 102 -0.70 -13.22 -1.26
N GLN A 103 -1.54 -12.98 -2.26
CA GLN A 103 -1.69 -13.96 -3.33
C GLN A 103 -0.28 -14.14 -3.89
N VAL A 104 0.37 -15.22 -3.45
CA VAL A 104 1.57 -15.73 -4.08
C VAL A 104 1.14 -16.01 -5.51
N ALA A 105 1.49 -15.10 -6.43
CA ALA A 105 1.53 -15.46 -7.83
C ALA A 105 2.51 -16.63 -7.90
N GLN A 106 1.98 -17.84 -8.01
CA GLN A 106 2.77 -18.99 -8.42
C GLN A 106 3.38 -18.64 -9.77
N LEU A 107 4.69 -18.88 -9.81
CA LEU A 107 5.62 -18.72 -10.92
C LEU A 107 5.07 -19.27 -12.24
#